data_AF-A0A955AAI9-F1
#
_entry.id   AF-A0A955AAI9-F1
#
_cell.length_a   1.000
_cell.length_b   1.000
_cell.length_c   1.000
_cell.angle_alpha   90.00
_cell.angle_beta   90.00
_cell.angle_gamma   90.00
#
_symmetry.space_group_name_H-M   'P 1'
#
loop_
_entity.id
_entity.type
_entity.pdbx_description
1 polymer ?
#
loop_
_entity_poly.entity_id
_entity_poly.type
_entity_poly.pdbx_seq_one_letter_code
_entity_poly.pdbx_strand_id
1 'polypeptide(L)'
;YILEFCDTTAQATEVLGRIPSHMAYNVTVLDRAGAHATVFISPDKDMIVSRRKLATNHQDTVDWPEHARATASLDRAHVLSLRLQDPHETHERFVTRFLEPPLYQHNHQHGWGTLYTTTYNPSRGVLTCRWPGYCLERTIENFPEQAVALNFG
;
A
#
# COMPACT_ATOMS: atom_id res chain seq x y z
N TYR A 1 -5.53 -16.11 5.83
CA TYR A 1 -5.24 -16.16 7.28
C TYR A 1 -5.39 -14.81 7.97
N ILE A 2 -4.48 -13.83 7.81
CA ILE A 2 -4.56 -12.58 8.59
C ILE A 2 -5.91 -11.86 8.42
N LEU A 3 -6.35 -11.65 7.17
CA LEU A 3 -7.64 -11.00 6.88
C LEU A 3 -8.87 -11.80 7.32
N GLU A 4 -8.69 -13.07 7.70
CA GLU A 4 -9.79 -13.98 8.07
C GLU A 4 -9.85 -14.22 9.58
N PHE A 5 -8.70 -14.16 10.28
CA PHE A 5 -8.57 -14.58 11.68
C PHE A 5 -8.02 -13.49 12.62
N CYS A 6 -7.70 -12.29 12.13
CA CYS A 6 -7.21 -11.19 12.97
C CYS A 6 -8.20 -10.02 12.96
N ASP A 7 -8.66 -9.61 14.15
CA ASP A 7 -9.57 -8.47 14.33
C ASP A 7 -8.82 -7.15 14.55
N THR A 8 -7.60 -7.23 15.08
CA THR A 8 -6.81 -6.07 15.50
C THR A 8 -5.45 -6.02 14.83
N THR A 9 -4.90 -4.82 14.73
CA THR A 9 -3.51 -4.60 14.28
C THR A 9 -2.52 -5.41 15.11
N ALA A 10 -2.71 -5.49 16.44
CA ALA A 10 -1.84 -6.22 17.35
C ALA A 10 -1.81 -7.73 17.02
N GLN A 11 -2.97 -8.36 16.87
CA GLN A 11 -3.07 -9.77 16.46
C GLN A 11 -2.42 -10.01 15.10
N ALA A 12 -2.66 -9.13 14.12
CA ALA A 12 -2.06 -9.25 12.80
C ALA A 12 -0.52 -9.18 12.87
N THR A 13 0.05 -8.27 13.67
CA THR A 13 1.51 -8.18 13.86
C THR A 13 2.11 -9.41 14.56
N GLU A 14 1.40 -9.99 15.52
CA GLU A 14 1.84 -11.21 16.21
C GLU A 14 1.86 -12.41 15.25
N VAL A 15 0.84 -12.55 14.42
CA VAL A 15 0.76 -13.60 13.41
C VAL A 15 1.85 -13.44 12.34
N LEU A 16 2.07 -12.22 11.85
CA LEU A 16 3.14 -11.93 10.88
C LEU A 16 4.52 -12.35 11.40
N GLY A 17 4.78 -12.19 12.70
CA GLY A 17 6.04 -12.61 13.32
C GLY A 17 6.29 -14.12 13.36
N ARG A 18 5.28 -14.94 13.05
CA ARG A 18 5.38 -16.41 13.03
C ARG A 18 5.35 -16.99 11.62
N ILE A 19 5.02 -16.18 10.61
CA ILE A 19 4.91 -16.63 9.23
C ILE A 19 6.31 -16.59 8.59
N PRO A 20 6.89 -17.73 8.19
CA PRO A 20 8.15 -17.73 7.48
C PRO A 20 7.97 -17.04 6.13
N SER A 21 8.96 -16.21 5.77
CA SER A 21 9.00 -15.55 4.48
C SER A 21 10.21 -16.01 3.68
N HIS A 22 10.00 -16.25 2.39
CA HIS A 22 11.08 -16.60 1.46
C HIS A 22 11.74 -15.36 0.82
N MET A 23 11.14 -14.17 0.98
CA MET A 23 11.63 -12.89 0.45
C MET A 23 11.33 -11.73 1.41
N ALA A 24 11.90 -10.56 1.14
CA ALA A 24 11.59 -9.35 1.89
C ALA A 24 10.19 -8.81 1.53
N TYR A 25 9.39 -8.47 2.54
CA TYR A 25 8.07 -7.84 2.37
C TYR A 25 7.90 -6.63 3.28
N ASN A 26 7.12 -5.67 2.77
CA ASN A 26 6.64 -4.51 3.51
C ASN A 26 5.12 -4.66 3.65
N VAL A 27 4.63 -4.93 4.87
CA VAL A 27 3.20 -5.17 5.12
C VAL A 27 2.66 -4.08 6.04
N THR A 28 1.76 -3.24 5.52
CA THR A 28 1.02 -2.28 6.34
C THR A 28 -0.32 -2.87 6.72
N VAL A 29 -0.60 -2.92 8.02
CA VAL A 29 -1.86 -3.36 8.61
C VAL A 29 -2.59 -2.18 9.24
N LEU A 30 -3.93 -2.19 9.14
CA LEU A 30 -4.82 -1.15 9.65
C LEU A 30 -6.12 -1.82 10.11
N ASP A 31 -6.56 -1.55 11.33
CA ASP A 31 -7.82 -2.10 11.85
C ASP A 31 -8.97 -1.08 11.85
N ARG A 32 -10.16 -1.55 12.25
CA ARG A 32 -11.40 -0.75 12.27
C ARG A 32 -11.34 0.45 13.22
N ALA A 33 -10.50 0.38 14.26
CA ALA A 33 -10.28 1.48 15.19
C ALA A 33 -9.28 2.51 14.65
N GLY A 34 -8.64 2.23 13.51
CA GLY A 34 -7.65 3.10 12.89
C GLY A 34 -6.24 2.92 13.47
N ALA A 35 -6.01 1.91 14.33
CA ALA A 35 -4.64 1.58 14.71
C ALA A 35 -3.95 0.95 13.50
N HIS A 36 -2.66 1.26 13.33
CA HIS A 36 -1.87 0.79 12.19
C HIS A 36 -0.45 0.41 12.59
N ALA A 37 0.15 -0.45 11.78
CA ALA A 37 1.57 -0.77 11.84
C ALA A 37 2.09 -1.08 10.42
N THR A 38 3.36 -0.77 10.16
CA THR A 38 4.09 -1.29 9.00
C THR A 38 5.13 -2.28 9.51
N VAL A 39 5.02 -3.52 9.03
CA VAL A 39 5.85 -4.65 9.38
C VAL A 39 6.81 -4.93 8.23
N PHE A 40 8.10 -4.91 8.53
CA PHE A 40 9.17 -5.29 7.61
C PHE A 40 9.60 -6.72 7.94
N ILE A 41 9.48 -7.60 6.97
CA ILE A 41 9.77 -9.03 7.10
C ILE A 41 10.88 -9.37 6.11
N SER A 42 11.86 -10.13 6.56
CA SER A 42 12.99 -10.60 5.74
C SER A 42 13.34 -12.03 6.13
N PRO A 43 13.86 -12.86 5.20
CA PRO A 43 14.22 -14.25 5.50
C PRO A 43 15.43 -14.37 6.45
N ASP A 44 16.28 -13.35 6.47
CA ASP A 44 17.61 -13.33 7.08
C ASP A 44 17.75 -12.32 8.24
N LYS A 45 16.70 -11.57 8.55
CA LYS A 45 16.71 -10.52 9.58
C LYS A 45 15.46 -10.64 10.46
N ASP A 46 15.59 -10.19 11.71
CA ASP A 46 14.45 -10.08 12.60
C ASP A 46 13.38 -9.16 12.00
N MET A 47 12.12 -9.54 12.21
CA MET A 47 10.97 -8.72 11.83
C MET A 47 11.00 -7.37 12.56
N ILE A 48 10.77 -6.29 11.83
CA ILE A 48 10.67 -4.94 12.40
C ILE A 48 9.22 -4.48 12.34
N VAL A 49 8.61 -4.23 13.51
CA VAL A 49 7.29 -3.60 13.62
C VAL A 49 7.48 -2.10 13.84
N SER A 50 6.91 -1.29 12.95
CA SER A 50 7.07 0.17 12.95
C SER A 50 5.73 0.89 12.87
N ARG A 51 5.72 2.17 13.27
CA ARG A 51 4.58 3.09 13.09
C ARG A 51 4.70 3.96 11.83
N ARG A 52 5.64 3.65 10.93
CA ARG A 52 5.77 4.31 9.62
C ARG A 52 4.42 4.33 8.91
N LYS A 53 4.10 5.47 8.30
CA LYS A 53 2.83 5.69 7.58
C LYS A 53 2.94 5.42 6.07
N LEU A 54 4.14 5.07 5.60
CA LEU A 54 4.43 4.82 4.21
C LEU A 54 5.41 3.67 4.06
N ALA A 55 5.23 2.91 3.00
CA ALA A 55 6.17 1.89 2.52
C ALA A 55 6.15 1.89 0.99
N THR A 56 7.32 1.69 0.38
CA THR A 56 7.44 1.44 -1.07
C THR A 56 8.15 0.10 -1.28
N ASN A 57 9.05 -0.04 -2.24
CA ASN A 57 9.71 -1.30 -2.60
C ASN A 57 11.16 -1.39 -2.06
N HIS A 58 11.42 -0.77 -0.91
CA HIS A 58 12.63 -0.93 -0.11
C HIS A 58 12.29 -0.83 1.39
N GLN A 59 13.20 -1.28 2.25
CA GLN A 59 13.09 -1.15 3.71
C GLN A 59 13.86 0.10 4.16
N ASP A 60 14.81 -0.02 5.10
CA ASP A 60 15.69 1.09 5.48
C ASP A 60 16.84 1.25 4.48
N THR A 61 17.39 0.14 3.99
CA THR A 61 18.40 0.11 2.94
C THR A 61 17.81 -0.36 1.62
N VAL A 62 18.38 0.13 0.52
CA VAL A 62 18.07 -0.38 -0.81
C VAL A 62 18.98 -1.58 -1.08
N ASP A 63 18.43 -2.77 -0.86
CA ASP A 63 19.18 -4.02 -1.06
C ASP A 63 19.28 -4.40 -2.55
N TRP A 64 18.39 -3.88 -3.41
CA TRP A 64 18.40 -4.09 -4.86
C TRP A 64 18.23 -2.77 -5.65
N PRO A 65 19.34 -2.09 -5.99
CA PRO A 65 19.31 -0.77 -6.63
C PRO A 65 18.58 -0.72 -7.97
N GLU A 66 18.73 -1.75 -8.82
CA GLU A 66 18.08 -1.82 -10.14
C GLU A 66 16.56 -1.87 -9.99
N HIS A 67 16.05 -2.70 -9.08
CA HIS A 67 14.63 -2.80 -8.78
C HIS A 67 14.08 -1.50 -8.18
N ALA A 68 14.85 -0.85 -7.29
CA ALA A 68 14.46 0.42 -6.72
C ALA A 68 14.34 1.52 -7.78
N ARG A 69 15.24 1.54 -8.78
CA ARG A 69 15.14 2.45 -9.94
C ARG A 69 13.94 2.10 -10.82
N ALA A 70 13.77 0.83 -11.18
CA ALA A 70 12.68 0.37 -12.05
C ALA A 70 11.28 0.70 -11.47
N THR A 71 11.14 0.68 -10.14
CA THR A 71 9.88 0.97 -9.44
C THR A 71 9.79 2.39 -8.89
N ALA A 72 10.75 3.27 -9.21
CA ALA A 72 10.88 4.63 -8.66
C ALA A 72 10.72 4.66 -7.12
N SER A 73 11.26 3.65 -6.43
CA SER A 73 10.91 3.39 -5.04
C SER A 73 11.32 4.52 -4.08
N LEU A 74 12.48 5.13 -4.33
CA LEU A 74 12.99 6.25 -3.55
C LEU A 74 12.20 7.54 -3.85
N ASP A 75 11.94 7.83 -5.12
CA ASP A 75 11.18 9.03 -5.52
C ASP A 75 9.76 9.01 -4.96
N ARG A 76 9.08 7.85 -5.02
CA ARG A 76 7.75 7.68 -4.40
C ARG A 76 7.79 7.87 -2.89
N ALA A 77 8.80 7.31 -2.21
CA ALA A 77 8.94 7.49 -0.77
C ALA A 77 9.21 8.95 -0.40
N HIS A 78 10.04 9.66 -1.18
CA HIS A 78 10.32 11.07 -1.01
C HIS A 78 9.06 11.93 -1.17
N VAL A 79 8.30 11.73 -2.25
CA VAL A 79 7.03 12.43 -2.48
C VAL A 79 6.07 12.18 -1.32
N LEU A 80 5.83 10.91 -0.94
CA LEU A 80 4.91 10.60 0.16
C LEU A 80 5.35 11.22 1.48
N SER A 81 6.65 11.19 1.79
CA SER A 81 7.20 11.80 3.01
C SER A 81 6.95 13.30 3.05
N LEU A 82 7.20 14.01 1.95
CA LEU A 82 6.96 15.45 1.86
C LEU A 82 5.48 15.78 2.02
N ARG A 83 4.59 15.00 1.39
CA ARG A 83 3.14 15.26 1.41
C ARG A 83 2.51 14.95 2.76
N LEU A 84 2.98 13.91 3.46
CA LEU A 84 2.52 13.58 4.82
C LEU A 84 2.89 14.64 5.87
N GLN A 85 3.88 15.48 5.59
CA GLN A 85 4.33 16.55 6.47
C GLN A 85 3.75 17.92 6.09
N ASP A 86 3.08 18.03 4.94
CA ASP A 86 2.56 19.30 4.44
C ASP A 86 1.21 19.63 5.09
N PRO A 87 1.10 20.72 5.88
CA PRO A 87 -0.14 21.09 6.55
C PRO A 87 -1.25 21.55 5.58
N HIS A 88 -0.92 21.87 4.34
CA HIS A 88 -1.88 22.23 3.29
C HIS A 88 -2.34 21.04 2.45
N GLU A 89 -1.76 19.86 2.66
CA GLU A 89 -2.15 18.66 1.94
C GLU A 89 -3.51 18.16 2.42
N THR A 90 -4.51 18.21 1.53
CA THR A 90 -5.85 17.68 1.82
C THR A 90 -5.92 16.19 1.54
N HIS A 91 -6.89 15.50 2.16
CA HIS A 91 -7.14 14.09 1.88
C HIS A 91 -7.38 13.83 0.38
N GLU A 92 -8.24 14.63 -0.25
CA GLU A 92 -8.56 14.48 -1.68
C GLU A 92 -7.34 14.70 -2.58
N ARG A 93 -6.50 15.70 -2.28
CA ARG A 93 -5.27 15.93 -3.02
C ARG A 93 -4.29 14.78 -2.82
N PHE A 94 -4.13 14.30 -1.60
CA PHE A 94 -3.23 13.19 -1.28
C PHE A 94 -3.63 11.93 -2.05
N VAL A 95 -4.93 11.60 -2.09
CA VAL A 95 -5.46 10.47 -2.88
C VAL A 95 -5.25 10.69 -4.38
N THR A 96 -5.48 11.91 -4.88
CA THR A 96 -5.31 12.24 -6.31
C THR A 96 -3.86 12.03 -6.77
N ARG A 97 -2.87 12.30 -5.91
CA ARG A 97 -1.45 12.09 -6.24
C ARG A 97 -1.12 10.64 -6.57
N PHE A 98 -1.84 9.66 -6.02
CA PHE A 98 -1.64 8.26 -6.40
C PHE A 98 -2.04 7.96 -7.85
N LEU A 99 -2.72 8.89 -8.52
CA LEU A 99 -3.06 8.85 -9.95
C LEU A 99 -2.12 9.72 -10.81
N GLU A 100 -1.07 10.28 -10.21
CA GLU A 100 -0.07 11.13 -10.86
C GLU A 100 1.34 10.50 -10.70
N PRO A 101 2.26 10.66 -11.68
CA PRO A 101 3.66 10.30 -11.47
C PRO A 101 4.28 11.07 -10.28
N PRO A 102 5.23 10.48 -9.53
CA PRO A 102 5.79 9.14 -9.72
C PRO A 102 5.00 8.01 -9.03
N LEU A 103 3.89 8.31 -8.34
CA LEU A 103 3.11 7.31 -7.59
C LEU A 103 2.31 6.41 -8.53
N TYR A 104 1.75 6.98 -9.60
CA TYR A 104 1.17 6.21 -10.70
C TYR A 104 2.25 5.88 -11.74
N GLN A 105 2.47 4.59 -11.98
CA GLN A 105 3.46 4.09 -12.93
C GLN A 105 2.76 3.55 -14.18
N HIS A 106 3.21 3.98 -15.37
CA HIS A 106 2.63 3.60 -16.66
C HIS A 106 3.42 2.52 -17.42
N ASN A 107 4.50 1.99 -16.82
CA ASN A 107 5.51 1.20 -17.54
C ASN A 107 5.11 -0.28 -17.77
N HIS A 108 3.82 -0.54 -18.03
CA HIS A 108 3.22 -1.88 -18.01
C HIS A 108 3.92 -2.85 -18.99
N GLN A 109 4.40 -2.35 -20.12
CA GLN A 109 5.11 -3.12 -21.14
C GLN A 109 6.45 -3.71 -20.65
N HIS A 110 7.05 -3.12 -19.61
CA HIS A 110 8.29 -3.61 -19.00
C HIS A 110 8.04 -4.36 -17.68
N GLY A 111 6.79 -4.74 -17.39
CA GLY A 111 6.40 -5.48 -16.19
C GLY A 111 6.22 -4.61 -14.94
N TRP A 112 6.25 -3.28 -15.07
CA TRP A 112 6.14 -2.35 -13.93
C TRP A 112 4.99 -1.38 -14.15
N GLY A 113 3.96 -1.37 -13.32
CA GLY A 113 2.89 -0.39 -13.52
C GLY A 113 1.81 -0.46 -12.46
N THR A 114 1.10 0.65 -12.30
CA THR A 114 -0.01 0.75 -11.36
C THR A 114 -1.24 0.13 -11.99
N LEU A 115 -1.63 -1.06 -11.54
CA LEU A 115 -2.84 -1.72 -12.00
C LEU A 115 -4.10 -1.07 -11.45
N TYR A 116 -4.05 -0.59 -10.21
CA TYR A 116 -5.12 0.14 -9.53
C TYR A 116 -4.57 0.93 -8.34
N THR A 117 -5.30 1.94 -7.90
CA THR A 117 -5.10 2.63 -6.62
C THR A 117 -6.30 2.37 -5.73
N THR A 118 -6.08 2.14 -4.43
CA THR A 118 -7.18 1.88 -3.50
C THR A 118 -7.07 2.70 -2.23
N THR A 119 -8.20 3.23 -1.78
CA THR A 119 -8.37 3.82 -0.44
C THR A 119 -9.27 2.94 0.41
N TYR A 120 -8.88 2.73 1.67
CA TYR A 120 -9.68 2.01 2.66
C TYR A 120 -10.15 3.00 3.72
N ASN A 121 -11.45 2.96 4.05
CA ASN A 121 -12.03 3.64 5.20
C ASN A 121 -12.57 2.59 6.17
N PRO A 122 -11.76 2.11 7.13
CA PRO A 122 -12.11 0.99 7.99
C PRO A 122 -13.34 1.26 8.87
N SER A 123 -13.48 2.47 9.41
CA SER A 123 -14.58 2.80 10.31
C SER A 123 -15.94 2.75 9.61
N ARG A 124 -15.96 3.08 8.31
CA ARG A 124 -17.15 3.00 7.45
C ARG A 124 -17.25 1.68 6.65
N GLY A 125 -16.26 0.81 6.72
CA GLY A 125 -16.21 -0.42 5.92
C GLY A 125 -16.26 -0.14 4.41
N VAL A 126 -15.65 0.96 3.96
CA VAL A 126 -15.66 1.39 2.54
C VAL A 126 -14.30 1.19 1.89
N LEU A 127 -14.33 0.65 0.68
CA LEU A 127 -13.22 0.48 -0.25
C LEU A 127 -13.51 1.35 -1.48
N THR A 128 -12.53 2.13 -1.94
CA THR A 128 -12.64 2.80 -3.24
C THR A 128 -11.44 2.44 -4.10
N CYS A 129 -11.68 1.75 -5.21
CA CYS A 129 -10.70 1.53 -6.27
C CYS A 129 -10.73 2.72 -7.24
N ARG A 130 -9.56 3.14 -7.72
CA ARG A 130 -9.36 4.33 -8.53
C ARG A 130 -8.37 4.06 -9.66
N TRP A 131 -8.72 4.63 -10.80
CA TRP A 131 -7.93 4.73 -12.01
C TRP A 131 -8.06 6.17 -12.54
N PRO A 132 -7.16 6.62 -13.44
CA PRO A 132 -7.35 7.90 -14.12
C PRO A 132 -8.74 7.96 -14.79
N GLY A 133 -9.57 8.91 -14.35
CA GLY A 133 -10.92 9.14 -14.89
C GLY A 133 -12.00 8.12 -14.47
N TYR A 134 -11.69 7.12 -13.65
CA TYR A 134 -12.67 6.11 -13.22
C TYR A 134 -12.50 5.73 -11.73
N CYS A 135 -13.61 5.63 -11.02
CA CYS A 135 -13.62 5.16 -9.63
C CYS A 135 -14.73 4.14 -9.40
N LEU A 136 -14.46 3.21 -8.50
CA LEU A 136 -15.39 2.17 -8.09
C LEU A 136 -15.39 2.08 -6.56
N GLU A 137 -16.51 2.47 -5.94
CA GLU A 137 -16.70 2.36 -4.50
C GLU A 137 -17.45 1.07 -4.13
N ARG A 138 -17.06 0.46 -3.02
CA ARG A 138 -17.67 -0.73 -2.41
C ARG A 138 -17.75 -0.61 -0.92
N THR A 139 -18.74 -1.27 -0.33
CA THR A 139 -18.85 -1.43 1.12
C THR A 139 -18.74 -2.91 1.48
N ILE A 140 -18.33 -3.21 2.71
CA ILE A 140 -18.31 -4.60 3.22
C ILE A 140 -19.73 -5.20 3.22
N GLU A 141 -20.74 -4.38 3.49
CA GLU A 141 -22.16 -4.79 3.54
C GLU A 141 -22.73 -5.09 2.14
N ASN A 142 -22.22 -4.43 1.10
CA ASN A 142 -22.68 -4.59 -0.27
C ASN A 142 -21.49 -4.69 -1.22
N PHE A 143 -20.99 -5.91 -1.37
CA PHE A 143 -19.83 -6.23 -2.20
C PHE A 143 -20.22 -7.16 -3.37
N PRO A 144 -20.92 -6.65 -4.40
CA PRO A 144 -21.22 -7.45 -5.57
C PRO A 144 -19.95 -7.73 -6.35
N GLU A 145 -19.79 -8.97 -6.76
CA GLU A 145 -18.74 -9.39 -7.69
C GLU A 145 -18.86 -8.57 -8.99
N GLN A 146 -17.75 -7.99 -9.44
CA GLN A 146 -17.70 -7.22 -10.67
C GLN A 146 -16.33 -7.35 -11.34
N ALA A 147 -16.33 -7.40 -12.67
CA ALA A 147 -15.14 -7.25 -13.49
C ALA A 147 -15.06 -5.82 -14.06
N VAL A 148 -13.85 -5.24 -14.03
CA VAL A 148 -13.53 -3.98 -14.69
C VAL A 148 -12.45 -4.26 -15.73
N ALA A 149 -12.74 -3.99 -17.00
CA ALA A 149 -11.76 -4.10 -18.07
C ALA A 149 -10.93 -2.81 -18.13
N LEU A 150 -9.60 -2.97 -18.05
CA LEU A 150 -8.66 -1.86 -18.10
C LEU A 150 -7.79 -2.02 -19.34
N ASN A 151 -7.58 -0.92 -20.06
CA ASN A 151 -6.64 -0.86 -21.17
C ASN A 151 -5.49 0.06 -20.78
N PHE A 152 -4.28 -0.49 -20.79
CA PHE A 152 -3.06 0.20 -20.35
C PHE A 152 -2.22 0.74 -21.51
N GLY A 153 -2.73 0.66 -22.74
CA GLY A 153 -2.02 1.07 -23.96
C GLY A 153 -1.14 -0.02 -24.54
#